data_AF-A0A7C6ATL1-F1
#
_entry.id   AF-A0A7C6ATL1-F1
#
_cell.length_a   1.000
_cell.length_b   1.000
_cell.length_c   1.000
_cell.angle_alpha   90.00
_cell.angle_beta   90.00
_cell.angle_gamma   90.00
#
_symmetry.space_group_name_H-M   'P 1'
#
loop_
_entity.id
_entity.type
_entity.pdbx_description
1 polymer ?
#
loop_
_entity_poly.entity_id
_entity_poly.type
_entity_poly.pdbx_seq_one_letter_code
_entity_poly.pdbx_strand_id
1 'polypeptide(L)'
;MMEPLIITGTDEIPTVILDKEKNLFEISGQSIPEEAISFYSPVIDWFEEYSQNPNPKTVLNLQLEYCNSSSSKAIVDILEILEEMNQKGNQVEVVWHYMEDDDDMLDMGKEFQEIINVPFTFIAIKPE
;
A
#
# COMPACT_ATOMS: atom_id res chain seq x y z
N MET A 1 14.46 12.93 -11.79
CA MET A 1 13.43 13.13 -10.74
C MET A 1 12.33 12.15 -11.08
N MET A 2 11.75 11.51 -10.07
CA MET A 2 10.78 10.45 -10.29
C MET A 2 9.40 11.09 -10.39
N GLU A 3 8.66 10.82 -11.46
CA GLU A 3 7.34 11.41 -11.66
C GLU A 3 6.34 10.84 -10.64
N PRO A 4 5.46 11.67 -10.06
CA PRO A 4 4.44 11.17 -9.15
C PRO A 4 3.42 10.31 -9.90
N LEU A 5 3.03 9.18 -9.30
CA LEU A 5 1.90 8.38 -9.78
C LEU A 5 0.65 8.80 -9.02
N ILE A 6 -0.33 9.33 -9.74
CA ILE A 6 -1.61 9.76 -9.18
C ILE A 6 -2.72 9.09 -9.98
N ILE A 7 -3.45 8.18 -9.33
CA ILE A 7 -4.64 7.52 -9.85
C ILE A 7 -5.81 7.93 -8.95
N THR A 8 -6.85 8.51 -9.53
CA THR A 8 -8.09 8.82 -8.81
C THR A 8 -8.95 7.57 -8.74
N GLY A 9 -9.28 7.14 -7.51
CA GLY A 9 -10.11 5.97 -7.28
C GLY A 9 -11.55 6.14 -7.76
N THR A 10 -12.23 5.01 -7.85
CA THR A 10 -13.67 4.90 -8.13
C THR A 10 -14.28 3.91 -7.13
N ASP A 11 -15.53 3.52 -7.34
CA ASP A 11 -16.18 2.46 -6.55
C ASP A 11 -15.53 1.07 -6.78
N GLU A 12 -14.61 0.92 -7.74
CA GLU A 12 -13.98 -0.37 -8.07
C GLU A 12 -12.45 -0.36 -7.95
N ILE A 13 -11.80 0.79 -8.16
CA ILE A 13 -10.35 0.92 -8.12
C ILE A 13 -9.90 1.88 -7.01
N PRO A 14 -8.77 1.62 -6.35
CA PRO A 14 -8.33 2.48 -5.27
C PRO A 14 -7.74 3.77 -5.84
N THR A 15 -7.78 4.82 -5.02
CA THR A 15 -6.90 5.96 -5.19
C THR A 15 -5.47 5.53 -4.89
N VAL A 16 -4.52 5.94 -5.75
CA VAL A 16 -3.09 5.70 -5.56
C VAL A 16 -2.38 7.04 -5.66
N ILE A 17 -1.62 7.40 -4.63
CA ILE A 17 -0.81 8.62 -4.60
C ILE A 17 0.60 8.24 -4.16
N LEU A 18 1.53 8.25 -5.12
CA LEU A 18 2.95 8.00 -4.88
C LEU A 18 3.75 9.22 -5.33
N ASP A 19 4.27 9.96 -4.37
CA ASP A 19 5.01 11.20 -4.60
C ASP A 19 6.27 11.21 -3.73
N LYS A 20 7.39 10.87 -4.36
CA LYS A 20 8.70 10.84 -3.73
C LYS A 20 9.12 12.22 -3.20
N GLU A 21 8.81 13.31 -3.91
CA GLU A 21 9.23 14.66 -3.52
C GLU A 21 8.46 15.15 -2.30
N LYS A 22 7.16 14.82 -2.21
CA LYS A 22 6.33 15.13 -1.04
C LYS A 22 6.43 14.10 0.08
N ASN A 23 7.12 12.99 -0.14
CA ASN A 23 7.19 11.85 0.76
C ASN A 23 5.80 11.33 1.16
N LEU A 24 4.90 11.23 0.16
CA LEU A 24 3.52 10.81 0.31
C LEU A 24 3.30 9.52 -0.49
N PHE A 25 2.94 8.44 0.21
CA PHE A 25 2.65 7.14 -0.38
C PHE A 25 1.35 6.62 0.24
N GLU A 26 0.32 6.48 -0.60
CA GLU A 26 -1.02 6.10 -0.16
C GLU A 26 -1.71 5.22 -1.21
N ILE A 27 -2.42 4.20 -0.74
CA ILE A 27 -3.40 3.44 -1.50
C ILE A 27 -4.68 3.37 -0.67
N SER A 28 -5.79 3.90 -1.18
CA SER A 28 -7.03 4.07 -0.43
C SER A 28 -8.30 3.80 -1.24
N GLY A 29 -9.35 3.28 -0.62
CA GLY A 29 -10.66 2.97 -1.24
C GLY A 29 -10.88 1.49 -1.56
N GLN A 30 -11.79 1.19 -2.48
CA GLN A 30 -12.09 -0.18 -2.90
C GLN A 30 -11.05 -0.69 -3.91
N SER A 31 -10.63 -1.96 -3.76
CA SER A 31 -9.71 -2.61 -4.68
C SER A 31 -10.31 -3.90 -5.24
N ILE A 32 -11.19 -3.71 -6.22
CA ILE A 32 -11.83 -4.77 -7.00
C ILE A 32 -11.74 -4.54 -8.52
N PRO A 33 -10.58 -4.12 -9.07
CA PRO A 33 -10.42 -3.96 -10.52
C PRO A 33 -10.77 -5.26 -11.27
N GLU A 34 -11.44 -5.11 -12.41
CA GLU A 34 -11.69 -6.21 -13.36
C GLU A 34 -10.37 -6.90 -13.75
N GLU A 35 -9.32 -6.10 -14.00
CA GLU A 35 -7.97 -6.55 -14.38
C GLU A 35 -6.91 -6.05 -13.39
N ALA A 36 -6.87 -6.67 -12.20
CA ALA A 36 -5.95 -6.28 -11.12
C ALA A 36 -4.47 -6.23 -11.52
N ILE A 37 -4.02 -7.17 -12.36
CA ILE A 37 -2.63 -7.21 -12.83
C ILE A 37 -2.29 -5.94 -13.61
N SER A 38 -3.16 -5.56 -14.57
CA SER A 38 -2.93 -4.36 -15.38
C SER A 38 -3.03 -3.09 -14.55
N PHE A 39 -3.89 -3.07 -13.54
CA PHE A 39 -4.05 -1.92 -12.64
C PHE A 39 -2.80 -1.70 -11.77
N TYR A 40 -2.30 -2.77 -11.14
CA TYR A 40 -1.20 -2.68 -10.18
C TYR A 40 0.20 -2.68 -10.81
N SER A 41 0.36 -3.12 -12.07
CA SER A 41 1.65 -3.07 -12.78
C SER A 41 2.35 -1.71 -12.66
N PRO A 42 1.71 -0.56 -12.99
CA PRO A 42 2.37 0.74 -12.84
C PRO A 42 2.68 1.12 -11.39
N VAL A 43 1.95 0.58 -10.41
CA VAL A 43 2.19 0.82 -8.97
C VAL A 43 3.42 0.05 -8.51
N ILE A 44 3.53 -1.22 -8.91
CA ILE A 44 4.66 -2.10 -8.64
C ILE A 44 5.93 -1.53 -9.30
N ASP A 45 5.86 -1.21 -10.60
CA ASP A 45 6.98 -0.62 -11.36
C ASP A 45 7.51 0.66 -10.68
N TRP A 46 6.59 1.47 -10.15
CA TRP A 46 6.95 2.69 -9.41
C TRP A 46 7.72 2.35 -8.13
N PHE A 47 7.25 1.41 -7.32
CA PHE A 47 7.98 1.01 -6.10
C PHE A 47 9.34 0.36 -6.41
N GLU A 48 9.44 -0.43 -7.47
CA GLU A 48 10.72 -1.00 -7.92
C GLU A 48 11.74 0.09 -8.26
N GLU A 49 11.35 1.12 -9.02
CA GLU A 49 12.22 2.26 -9.32
C GLU A 49 12.54 3.08 -8.05
N TYR A 50 11.54 3.34 -7.21
CA TYR A 50 11.72 4.08 -5.95
C TYR A 50 12.73 3.38 -5.02
N SER A 51 12.69 2.05 -4.94
CA SER A 51 13.54 1.24 -4.07
C SER A 51 15.04 1.37 -4.34
N GLN A 52 15.43 1.83 -5.54
CA GLN A 52 16.83 2.02 -5.90
C GLN A 52 17.48 3.22 -5.19
N ASN A 53 16.68 4.22 -4.81
CA ASN A 53 17.16 5.41 -4.11
C ASN A 53 16.02 6.00 -3.26
N PRO A 54 15.58 5.32 -2.20
CA PRO A 54 14.40 5.72 -1.44
C PRO A 54 14.67 6.98 -0.60
N ASN A 55 13.59 7.58 -0.09
CA ASN A 55 13.71 8.63 0.92
C ASN A 55 14.26 8.05 2.24
N PRO A 56 14.83 8.88 3.14
CA PRO A 56 15.38 8.42 4.41
C PRO A 56 14.40 7.61 5.27
N LYS A 57 13.10 7.93 5.16
CA LYS A 57 11.99 7.16 5.74
C LYS A 57 10.85 7.05 4.73
N THR A 58 10.42 5.82 4.45
CA THR A 58 9.26 5.50 3.63
C THR A 58 8.10 5.09 4.54
N VAL A 59 6.95 5.72 4.39
CA VAL A 59 5.72 5.33 5.10
C VAL A 59 4.64 5.12 4.06
N LEU A 60 4.20 3.87 3.89
CA LEU A 60 3.07 3.53 3.02
C LEU A 60 1.79 3.51 3.84
N ASN A 61 0.83 4.36 3.49
CA ASN A 61 -0.51 4.36 4.07
C ASN A 61 -1.42 3.47 3.23
N LEU A 62 -2.04 2.48 3.86
CA LEU A 62 -3.03 1.61 3.25
C LEU A 62 -4.36 1.83 3.96
N GLN A 63 -5.37 2.28 3.23
CA GLN A 63 -6.73 2.50 3.73
C GLN A 63 -7.73 1.84 2.78
N LEU A 64 -7.75 0.51 2.79
CA LEU A 64 -8.62 -0.26 1.89
C LEU A 64 -9.99 -0.47 2.54
N GLU A 65 -11.05 -0.26 1.77
CA GLU A 65 -12.43 -0.52 2.21
C GLU A 65 -12.85 -1.96 1.90
N TYR A 66 -12.31 -2.51 0.81
CA TYR A 66 -12.48 -3.90 0.42
C TYR A 66 -11.39 -4.27 -0.57
N CYS A 67 -10.90 -5.50 -0.51
CA CYS A 67 -9.84 -5.98 -1.40
C CYS A 67 -10.18 -7.40 -1.86
N ASN A 68 -10.29 -7.62 -3.17
CA ASN A 68 -10.44 -8.99 -3.69
C ASN A 68 -9.10 -9.75 -3.66
N SER A 69 -9.13 -11.06 -3.91
CA SER A 69 -7.94 -11.92 -3.83
C SER A 69 -6.84 -11.53 -4.83
N SER A 70 -7.21 -11.07 -6.03
CA SER A 70 -6.22 -10.66 -7.05
C SER A 70 -5.52 -9.36 -6.66
N SER A 71 -6.26 -8.40 -6.09
CA SER A 71 -5.68 -7.18 -5.52
C SER A 71 -4.84 -7.47 -4.29
N SER A 72 -5.28 -8.37 -3.41
CA SER A 72 -4.52 -8.77 -2.21
C SER A 72 -3.14 -9.32 -2.61
N LYS A 73 -3.08 -10.14 -3.67
CA LYS A 73 -1.81 -10.61 -4.22
C LYS A 73 -0.92 -9.46 -4.70
N ALA A 74 -1.47 -8.49 -5.41
CA ALA A 74 -0.69 -7.34 -5.89
C ALA A 74 -0.19 -6.44 -4.74
N ILE A 75 -1.00 -6.28 -3.68
CA ILE A 75 -0.56 -5.58 -2.47
C ILE A 75 0.58 -6.33 -1.78
N VAL A 76 0.52 -7.67 -1.69
CA VAL A 76 1.64 -8.47 -1.20
C VAL A 76 2.90 -8.25 -2.04
N ASP A 77 2.78 -8.26 -3.37
CA ASP A 77 3.92 -8.02 -4.27
C ASP A 77 4.55 -6.61 -4.01
N ILE A 78 3.75 -5.58 -3.70
CA ILE A 78 4.24 -4.25 -3.29
C ILE A 78 4.93 -4.28 -1.92
N LEU A 79 4.34 -4.99 -0.96
CA LEU A 79 4.87 -5.10 0.40
C LEU A 79 6.20 -5.86 0.44
N GLU A 80 6.39 -6.85 -0.42
CA GLU A 80 7.66 -7.57 -0.59
C GLU A 80 8.80 -6.62 -1.02
N ILE A 81 8.52 -5.66 -1.93
CA ILE A 81 9.50 -4.62 -2.31
C ILE A 81 9.90 -3.76 -1.10
N LEU A 82 8.91 -3.35 -0.30
CA LEU A 82 9.14 -2.59 0.93
C LEU A 82 9.93 -3.39 1.97
N GLU A 83 9.69 -4.69 2.07
CA GLU A 83 10.46 -5.59 2.91
C GLU A 83 11.93 -5.65 2.47
N GLU A 84 12.20 -5.84 1.19
CA GLU A 84 13.57 -5.82 0.67
C GLU A 84 14.29 -4.49 0.98
N MET A 85 13.57 -3.37 0.86
CA MET A 85 14.12 -2.06 1.22
C MET A 85 14.49 -2.00 2.71
N ASN A 86 13.62 -2.51 3.59
CA ASN A 86 13.86 -2.59 5.03
C ASN A 86 15.07 -3.48 5.34
N GLN A 87 15.17 -4.65 4.70
CA GLN A 87 16.31 -5.58 4.83
C GLN A 87 17.65 -4.95 4.38
N LYS A 88 17.63 -4.04 3.40
CA LYS A 88 18.79 -3.24 2.96
C LYS A 88 19.16 -2.11 3.94
N GLY A 89 18.40 -1.94 5.04
CA GLY A 89 18.66 -0.97 6.11
C GLY A 89 17.95 0.37 5.94
N ASN A 90 17.03 0.50 4.97
CA ASN A 90 16.20 1.70 4.84
C ASN A 90 15.10 1.71 5.91
N GLN A 91 14.69 2.90 6.37
CA GLN A 91 13.56 2.99 7.30
C GLN A 91 12.25 2.89 6.51
N VAL A 92 11.49 1.83 6.77
CA VAL A 92 10.21 1.56 6.12
C VAL A 92 9.16 1.27 7.19
N GLU A 93 7.94 1.73 6.97
CA GLU A 93 6.78 1.49 7.83
C GLU A 93 5.53 1.37 6.95
N VAL A 94 4.64 0.44 7.30
CA VAL A 94 3.29 0.36 6.74
C VAL A 94 2.31 0.84 7.79
N VAL A 95 1.46 1.78 7.43
CA VAL A 95 0.36 2.25 8.27
C VAL A 95 -0.94 1.72 7.68
N TRP A 96 -1.56 0.78 8.37
CA TRP A 96 -2.81 0.15 8.00
C TRP A 96 -3.97 0.86 8.70
N HIS A 97 -4.77 1.58 7.92
CA HIS A 97 -5.97 2.25 8.37
C HIS A 97 -7.18 1.36 8.07
N TYR A 98 -8.05 1.21 9.05
CA TYR A 98 -9.27 0.39 8.94
C TYR A 98 -10.41 1.07 9.72
N MET A 99 -11.66 0.79 9.35
CA MET A 99 -12.81 1.30 10.10
C MET A 99 -12.93 0.57 11.44
N GLU A 100 -13.23 1.28 12.54
CA GLU A 100 -13.27 0.70 13.90
C GLU A 100 -14.26 -0.47 14.03
N ASP A 101 -15.29 -0.51 13.20
CA ASP A 101 -16.33 -1.55 13.14
C ASP A 101 -16.12 -2.60 12.03
N ASP A 102 -14.98 -2.55 11.32
CA ASP A 102 -14.61 -3.48 10.25
C ASP A 102 -13.45 -4.40 10.70
N ASP A 103 -13.82 -5.46 11.42
CA ASP A 103 -12.89 -6.48 11.90
C ASP A 103 -12.26 -7.28 10.74
N ASP A 104 -12.97 -7.45 9.61
CA ASP A 104 -12.47 -8.20 8.45
C ASP A 104 -11.28 -7.46 7.80
N MET A 105 -11.37 -6.14 7.66
CA MET A 105 -10.26 -5.33 7.14
C MET A 105 -9.08 -5.24 8.11
N LEU A 106 -9.33 -5.26 9.42
CA LEU A 106 -8.25 -5.37 10.42
C LEU A 106 -7.53 -6.72 10.29
N ASP A 107 -8.26 -7.82 10.20
CA ASP A 107 -7.69 -9.15 10.13
C ASP A 107 -6.89 -9.36 8.82
N MET A 108 -7.35 -8.83 7.69
CA MET A 108 -6.56 -8.80 6.44
C MET A 108 -5.20 -8.10 6.63
N GLY A 109 -5.18 -6.94 7.30
CA GLY A 109 -3.94 -6.23 7.58
C GLY A 109 -2.98 -7.02 8.49
N LYS A 110 -3.52 -7.78 9.46
CA LYS A 110 -2.73 -8.68 10.31
C LYS A 110 -2.19 -9.87 9.52
N GLU A 111 -2.98 -10.46 8.62
CA GLU A 111 -2.51 -11.54 7.74
C GLU A 111 -1.32 -11.09 6.89
N PHE A 112 -1.34 -9.86 6.37
CA PHE A 112 -0.17 -9.28 5.69
C PHE A 112 1.03 -9.09 6.64
N GLN A 113 0.79 -8.59 7.85
CA GLN A 113 1.85 -8.44 8.86
C GLN A 113 2.52 -9.78 9.22
N GLU A 114 1.79 -10.89 9.22
CA GLU A 114 2.34 -12.21 9.54
C GLU A 114 3.33 -12.72 8.48
N ILE A 115 3.20 -12.28 7.23
CA ILE A 115 4.03 -12.74 6.10
C ILE A 115 5.06 -11.71 5.63
N ILE A 116 4.92 -10.43 6.00
CA ILE A 116 5.82 -9.33 5.60
C ILE A 116 6.63 -8.83 6.79
N ASN A 117 7.97 -8.87 6.68
CA ASN A 117 8.87 -8.42 7.75
C ASN A 117 9.17 -6.91 7.70
N VAL A 118 8.12 -6.10 7.84
CA VAL A 118 8.18 -4.63 7.93
C VAL A 118 7.41 -4.20 9.19
N PRO A 119 7.75 -3.08 9.85
CA PRO A 119 6.92 -2.52 10.91
C PRO A 119 5.53 -2.13 10.39
N PHE A 120 4.47 -2.68 11.00
CA PHE A 120 3.09 -2.29 10.77
C PHE A 120 2.55 -1.48 11.95
N THR A 121 1.86 -0.39 11.64
CA THR A 121 1.08 0.41 12.59
C THR A 121 -0.39 0.37 12.18
N PHE A 122 -1.27 -0.07 13.08
CA PHE A 122 -2.70 -0.16 12.82
C PHE A 122 -3.43 1.05 13.42
N ILE A 123 -4.23 1.75 12.61
CA ILE A 123 -4.99 2.93 13.00
C ILE A 123 -6.47 2.70 12.70
N ALA A 124 -7.30 2.68 13.76
CA ALA A 124 -8.75 2.63 13.61
C ALA A 124 -9.29 4.03 13.26
N ILE A 125 -10.08 4.11 12.21
CA ILE A 125 -10.84 5.29 11.77
C ILE A 125 -12.25 5.18 12.34
N LYS A 126 -12.72 6.24 12.98
CA LYS A 126 -14.11 6.30 13.47
C LYS A 126 -14.99 6.84 12.35
N PRO A 127 -16.14 6.20 12.05
CA PRO A 127 -17.13 6.83 11.19
C PRO A 127 -17.63 8.13 11.83
N GLU A 128 -17.80 9.18 11.03
CA GLU A 128 -18.40 10.47 11.44
C GLU A 128 -19.91 10.36 11.71
#